data_AF-A0A1S8TDH4-F1
#
_entry.id   AF-A0A1S8TDH4-F1
#
_cell.length_a   1.000
_cell.length_b   1.000
_cell.length_c   1.000
_cell.angle_alpha   90.00
_cell.angle_beta   90.00
_cell.angle_gamma   90.00
#
_symmetry.space_group_name_H-M   'P 1'
#
loop_
_entity.id
_entity.type
_entity.pdbx_description
1 polymer ?
#
loop_
_entity_poly.entity_id
_entity_poly.type
_entity_poly.pdbx_seq_one_letter_code
_entity_poly.pdbx_strand_id
1 'polypeptide(L)'
;MEEMDLEIQNVFTILKNRWKTIAGITAIITVFVAIISFFIIKPVYEVNTKVFIGKEENKNVEYNNNDVQMYQKLLKTYSELIKTKDLIENATNENNLNITSSEIMNVLKINPMTDTQILEISYQNKDKVLAKNVLVAVTDEFIKESKELIPNGTVKVIESAQLPQEPVSPNKKTNIAIACLVGFIIGIATALFMEYMDDTLKTKEQTEKIMELPVIGIIPCVEKN
;
A
#
# COMPACT_ATOMS: atom_id res chain seq x y z
N MET A 1 7.55 45.44 2.70
CA MET A 1 7.21 44.02 2.84
C MET A 1 5.70 44.00 2.74
N GLU A 2 5.16 43.93 1.53
CA GLU A 2 3.69 43.95 1.36
C GLU A 2 3.15 42.62 1.85
N GLU A 3 2.43 42.67 2.96
CA GLU A 3 1.57 41.59 3.40
C GLU A 3 0.52 41.40 2.30
N MET A 4 0.74 40.38 1.48
CA MET A 4 -0.26 39.88 0.56
C MET A 4 -1.38 39.33 1.45
N ASP A 5 -2.39 40.15 1.71
CA ASP A 5 -3.66 39.66 2.22
C ASP A 5 -4.15 38.63 1.20
N LEU A 6 -3.91 37.36 1.52
CA LEU A 6 -4.45 36.20 0.82
C LEU A 6 -5.95 36.16 1.09
N GLU A 7 -6.66 37.17 0.61
CA GLU A 7 -8.11 37.12 0.57
C GLU A 7 -8.49 35.92 -0.30
N ILE A 8 -9.40 35.10 0.22
CA ILE A 8 -9.86 33.86 -0.42
C ILE A 8 -10.35 34.12 -1.85
N GLN A 9 -10.82 35.34 -2.14
CA GLN A 9 -11.26 35.78 -3.47
C GLN A 9 -10.12 35.87 -4.50
N ASN A 10 -8.92 36.32 -4.08
CA ASN A 10 -7.76 36.43 -4.96
C ASN A 10 -7.22 35.04 -5.33
N VAL A 11 -7.19 34.11 -4.37
CA VAL A 11 -6.80 32.72 -4.61
C VAL A 11 -7.68 32.06 -5.68
N PHE A 12 -9.00 32.26 -5.60
CA PHE A 12 -9.93 31.68 -6.56
C PHE A 12 -9.70 32.20 -8.00
N THR A 13 -9.38 33.48 -8.14
CA THR A 13 -9.10 34.10 -9.45
C THR A 13 -7.80 33.57 -10.05
N ILE A 14 -6.77 33.38 -9.22
CA ILE A 14 -5.48 32.80 -9.65
C ILE A 14 -5.66 31.36 -10.13
N LEU A 15 -6.38 30.54 -9.35
CA LEU A 15 -6.66 29.14 -9.72
C LEU A 15 -7.44 29.05 -11.04
N LYS A 16 -8.42 29.92 -11.24
CA LYS A 16 -9.20 29.97 -12.48
C LYS A 16 -8.36 30.41 -13.68
N ASN A 17 -7.46 31.38 -13.53
CA ASN A 17 -6.63 31.86 -14.64
C ASN A 17 -5.51 30.86 -15.01
N ARG A 18 -5.00 30.12 -14.03
CA ARG A 18 -3.89 29.17 -14.19
C ARG A 18 -4.36 27.71 -14.27
N TRP A 19 -5.64 27.43 -14.49
CA TRP A 19 -6.17 26.06 -14.50
C TRP A 19 -5.44 25.12 -15.48
N LYS A 20 -4.95 25.65 -16.61
CA LYS A 20 -4.16 24.89 -17.60
C LYS A 20 -2.80 24.44 -17.07
N THR A 21 -2.12 25.25 -16.25
CA THR A 21 -0.83 24.87 -15.65
C THR A 21 -1.03 23.79 -14.59
N ILE A 22 -2.06 23.94 -13.76
CA ILE A 22 -2.45 22.94 -12.75
C ILE A 22 -2.78 21.60 -13.43
N ALA A 23 -3.63 21.62 -14.46
CA ALA A 23 -4.01 20.43 -15.22
C ALA A 23 -2.80 19.80 -15.92
N GLY A 24 -1.92 20.60 -16.53
CA GLY A 24 -0.72 20.12 -17.21
C GLY A 24 0.26 19.42 -16.27
N ILE A 25 0.57 20.03 -15.13
CA ILE A 25 1.46 19.45 -14.10
C ILE A 25 0.87 18.15 -13.55
N THR A 26 -0.43 18.17 -13.23
CA THR A 26 -1.13 16.98 -12.72
C THR A 26 -1.08 15.84 -13.74
N ALA A 27 -1.32 16.13 -15.01
CA ALA A 27 -1.26 15.13 -16.08
C ALA A 27 0.15 14.55 -16.24
N ILE A 28 1.19 15.39 -16.23
CA ILE A 28 2.59 14.94 -16.34
C ILE A 28 2.95 14.00 -15.19
N ILE A 29 2.64 14.39 -13.95
CA ILE A 29 2.93 13.58 -12.75
C ILE A 29 2.16 12.26 -12.81
N THR A 30 0.88 12.30 -13.19
CA THR A 30 0.04 11.10 -13.27
C THR A 30 0.52 10.14 -14.35
N VAL A 31 0.89 10.64 -15.54
CA VAL A 31 1.45 9.84 -16.63
C VAL A 31 2.78 9.22 -16.21
N PHE A 32 3.64 9.99 -15.55
CA PHE A 32 4.92 9.48 -15.05
C PHE A 32 4.72 8.33 -14.04
N VAL A 33 3.82 8.49 -13.06
CA VAL A 33 3.51 7.43 -12.10
C VAL A 33 2.86 6.23 -12.78
N ALA A 34 1.99 6.45 -13.76
CA ALA A 34 1.38 5.37 -14.54
C ALA A 34 2.45 4.55 -15.29
N ILE A 35 3.42 5.20 -15.94
CA ILE A 35 4.52 4.51 -16.62
C ILE A 35 5.31 3.66 -15.62
N ILE A 36 5.71 4.22 -14.49
CA ILE A 36 6.44 3.48 -13.45
C ILE A 36 5.63 2.27 -12.96
N SER A 37 4.34 2.48 -12.67
CA SER A 37 3.49 1.43 -12.09
C SER A 37 3.11 0.33 -13.09
N PHE A 38 3.09 0.61 -14.39
CA PHE A 38 2.73 -0.38 -15.42
C PHE A 38 3.95 -1.09 -16.02
N PHE A 39 5.08 -0.41 -16.18
CA PHE A 39 6.24 -0.93 -16.92
C PHE A 39 7.43 -1.30 -16.04
N ILE A 40 7.60 -0.66 -14.87
CA ILE A 40 8.82 -0.82 -14.07
C ILE A 40 8.60 -1.75 -12.88
N ILE A 41 7.49 -1.55 -12.14
CA ILE A 41 7.20 -2.33 -10.94
C ILE A 41 6.63 -3.69 -11.34
N LYS A 42 7.38 -4.76 -11.06
CA LYS A 42 6.93 -6.14 -11.32
C LYS A 42 5.72 -6.50 -10.45
N PRO A 43 4.72 -7.22 -10.99
CA PRO A 43 3.60 -7.70 -10.21
C PRO A 43 4.06 -8.66 -9.11
N VAL A 44 3.48 -8.52 -7.92
CA VAL A 44 3.68 -9.42 -6.79
C VAL A 44 2.39 -10.18 -6.54
N TYR A 45 2.52 -11.49 -6.36
CA TYR A 45 1.41 -12.39 -6.12
C TYR A 45 1.44 -12.90 -4.69
N GLU A 46 0.27 -12.99 -4.08
CA GLU A 46 0.09 -13.51 -2.73
C GLU A 46 -0.61 -14.87 -2.80
N VAL A 47 -0.10 -15.82 -2.02
CA VAL A 47 -0.73 -17.12 -1.82
C VAL A 47 -1.05 -17.27 -0.35
N ASN A 48 -2.24 -17.79 -0.07
CA ASN A 48 -2.77 -17.93 1.29
C ASN A 48 -3.11 -19.39 1.57
N THR A 49 -2.81 -19.82 2.79
CA THR A 49 -3.22 -21.10 3.36
C THR A 49 -3.88 -20.80 4.70
N LYS A 50 -5.06 -21.38 4.94
CA LYS A 50 -5.72 -21.28 6.25
C LYS A 50 -5.67 -22.62 6.95
N VAL A 51 -5.28 -22.56 8.21
CA VAL A 51 -5.10 -23.72 9.07
C VAL A 51 -5.95 -23.54 10.31
N PHE A 52 -6.70 -24.59 10.66
CA PHE A 52 -7.47 -24.69 11.90
C PHE A 52 -6.64 -25.37 12.97
N ILE A 53 -6.68 -24.83 14.19
CA ILE A 53 -5.96 -25.33 15.35
C ILE A 53 -6.95 -25.66 16.47
N GLY A 54 -7.01 -26.91 16.88
CA GLY A 54 -7.99 -27.37 17.88
C GLY A 54 -7.64 -28.72 18.51
N LYS A 55 -8.62 -29.34 19.17
CA LYS A 55 -8.48 -30.70 19.69
C LYS A 55 -8.66 -31.71 18.57
N GLU A 56 -7.98 -32.84 18.70
CA GLU A 56 -8.17 -33.99 17.83
C GLU A 56 -9.61 -34.53 17.96
N GLU A 57 -10.22 -34.87 16.84
CA GLU A 57 -11.65 -35.25 16.71
C GLU A 57 -11.95 -36.66 17.26
N ASN A 58 -11.10 -37.18 18.15
CA ASN A 58 -11.25 -38.51 18.74
C ASN A 58 -12.01 -38.43 20.07
N LYS A 59 -13.35 -38.54 19.97
CA LYS A 59 -14.40 -38.74 21.00
C LYS A 59 -14.82 -37.51 21.83
N ASN A 60 -16.07 -37.06 21.62
CA ASN A 60 -16.93 -36.32 22.58
C ASN A 60 -16.18 -35.34 23.52
N VAL A 61 -15.27 -34.53 22.98
CA VAL A 61 -14.61 -33.51 23.79
C VAL A 61 -15.46 -32.25 23.75
N GLU A 62 -16.19 -32.01 24.82
CA GLU A 62 -16.86 -30.74 25.02
C GLU A 62 -15.79 -29.65 25.18
N TYR A 63 -15.87 -28.61 24.35
CA TYR A 63 -14.97 -27.46 24.47
C TYR A 63 -15.38 -26.64 25.68
N ASN A 64 -14.51 -26.55 26.68
CA ASN A 64 -14.71 -25.59 27.77
C ASN A 64 -14.14 -24.21 27.37
N ASN A 65 -14.51 -23.15 28.10
CA ASN A 65 -14.03 -21.79 27.81
C ASN A 65 -12.50 -21.68 27.90
N ASN A 66 -11.86 -22.44 28.80
CA ASN A 66 -10.41 -22.45 28.97
C ASN A 66 -9.69 -23.05 27.75
N ASP A 67 -10.29 -24.03 27.08
CA ASP A 67 -9.76 -24.67 25.87
C ASP A 67 -9.74 -23.66 24.72
N VAL A 68 -10.85 -22.91 24.54
CA VAL A 68 -10.93 -21.87 23.50
C VAL A 68 -9.84 -20.82 23.73
N GLN A 69 -9.68 -20.34 24.96
CA GLN A 69 -8.61 -19.39 25.30
C GLN A 69 -7.20 -19.97 25.11
N MET A 70 -7.00 -21.25 25.44
CA MET A 70 -5.74 -21.94 25.22
C MET A 70 -5.41 -21.99 23.73
N TYR A 71 -6.36 -22.40 22.87
CA TYR A 71 -6.14 -22.44 21.42
C TYR A 71 -5.91 -21.06 20.81
N GLN A 72 -6.60 -20.03 21.30
CA GLN A 72 -6.33 -18.64 20.91
C GLN A 72 -4.90 -18.20 21.30
N LYS A 73 -4.37 -18.63 22.45
CA LYS A 73 -2.96 -18.39 22.82
C LYS A 73 -1.99 -19.22 21.98
N LEU A 74 -2.34 -20.46 21.65
CA LEU A 74 -1.53 -21.33 20.80
C LEU A 74 -1.37 -20.77 19.39
N LEU A 75 -2.38 -20.06 18.86
CA LEU A 75 -2.22 -19.33 17.59
C LEU A 75 -1.02 -18.39 17.62
N LYS A 76 -0.80 -17.68 18.74
CA LYS A 76 0.36 -16.80 18.89
C LYS A 76 1.67 -17.58 18.95
N THR A 77 1.72 -18.66 19.72
CA THR A 77 2.91 -19.54 19.78
C THR A 77 3.25 -20.12 18.40
N TYR A 78 2.26 -20.63 17.68
CA TYR A 78 2.44 -21.16 16.33
C TYR A 78 2.82 -20.07 15.32
N SER A 79 2.33 -18.84 15.50
CA SER A 79 2.75 -17.71 14.67
C SER A 79 4.24 -17.40 14.80
N GLU A 80 4.79 -17.54 16.00
CA GLU A 80 6.22 -17.37 16.23
C GLU A 80 7.01 -18.59 15.75
N LEU A 81 6.48 -19.81 15.93
CA LEU A 81 7.10 -21.05 15.44
C LEU A 81 7.31 -21.02 13.92
N ILE A 82 6.27 -20.66 13.15
CA ILE A 82 6.33 -20.58 11.68
C ILE A 82 7.39 -19.57 11.20
N LYS A 83 7.68 -18.55 12.00
CA LYS A 83 8.69 -17.52 11.69
C LYS A 83 10.11 -17.92 12.13
N THR A 84 10.28 -19.06 12.79
CA THR A 84 11.61 -19.50 13.20
C THR A 84 12.45 -19.82 11.96
N LYS A 85 13.75 -19.50 12.06
CA LYS A 85 14.69 -19.73 10.96
C LYS A 85 14.82 -21.22 10.65
N ASP A 86 14.84 -22.06 11.67
CA ASP A 86 15.05 -23.50 11.55
C ASP A 86 13.90 -24.18 10.78
N LEU A 87 12.64 -23.85 11.09
CA LEU A 87 11.48 -24.36 10.36
C LEU A 87 11.52 -23.97 8.88
N ILE A 88 11.88 -22.72 8.57
CA ILE A 88 11.97 -22.23 7.18
C ILE A 88 13.14 -22.89 6.44
N GLU A 89 14.28 -23.08 7.10
CA GLU A 89 15.42 -23.82 6.53
C GLU A 89 15.06 -25.28 6.24
N ASN A 90 14.39 -25.96 7.17
CA ASN A 90 13.94 -27.34 6.97
C ASN A 90 12.95 -27.43 5.79
N ALA A 91 11.94 -26.55 5.74
CA ALA A 91 10.96 -26.50 4.67
C ALA A 91 11.60 -26.29 3.28
N THR A 92 12.61 -25.41 3.19
CA THR A 92 13.30 -25.11 1.92
C THR A 92 14.26 -26.20 1.49
N ASN A 93 15.02 -26.78 2.44
CA ASN A 93 15.98 -27.85 2.17
C ASN A 93 15.30 -29.14 1.73
N GLU A 94 14.22 -29.56 2.40
CA GLU A 94 13.47 -30.78 2.03
C GLU A 94 12.85 -30.68 0.63
N ASN A 95 12.49 -29.46 0.21
CA ASN A 95 11.83 -29.21 -1.08
C ASN A 95 12.76 -28.68 -2.18
N ASN A 96 14.08 -28.64 -1.94
CA ASN A 96 15.09 -28.15 -2.88
C ASN A 96 14.79 -26.75 -3.45
N LEU A 97 14.26 -25.86 -2.62
CA LEU A 97 13.89 -24.49 -3.02
C LEU A 97 15.13 -23.60 -2.99
N ASN A 98 15.48 -23.01 -4.14
CA ASN A 98 16.64 -22.11 -4.25
C ASN A 98 16.29 -20.69 -3.77
N ILE A 99 15.92 -20.56 -2.49
CA ILE A 99 15.55 -19.32 -1.83
C ILE A 99 16.09 -19.30 -0.41
N THR A 100 16.62 -18.15 0.02
CA THR A 100 17.19 -18.01 1.36
C THR A 100 16.08 -17.81 2.39
N SER A 101 16.24 -18.40 3.58
CA SER A 101 15.26 -18.25 4.69
C SER A 101 15.00 -16.79 5.06
N SER A 102 16.01 -15.92 5.00
CA SER A 102 15.86 -14.49 5.22
C SER A 102 14.94 -13.82 4.20
N GLU A 103 14.95 -14.27 2.95
CA GLU A 103 14.04 -13.75 1.92
C GLU A 103 12.60 -14.18 2.22
N ILE A 104 12.40 -15.42 2.68
CA ILE A 104 11.08 -15.91 3.08
C ILE A 104 10.55 -15.13 4.29
N MET A 105 11.34 -15.04 5.36
CA MET A 105 10.94 -14.39 6.62
C MET A 105 10.48 -12.94 6.45
N ASN A 106 11.06 -12.21 5.50
CA ASN A 106 10.73 -10.80 5.27
C ASN A 106 9.36 -10.59 4.63
N VAL A 107 8.85 -11.57 3.88
CA VAL A 107 7.61 -11.44 3.09
C VAL A 107 6.54 -12.45 3.49
N LEU A 108 6.88 -13.43 4.33
CA LEU A 108 5.95 -14.34 4.98
C LEU A 108 5.18 -13.59 6.07
N LYS A 109 3.85 -13.61 6.01
CA LYS A 109 2.99 -12.99 7.02
C LYS A 109 2.08 -14.05 7.64
N ILE A 110 2.01 -13.99 8.95
CA ILE A 110 1.21 -14.91 9.75
C ILE A 110 0.19 -14.09 10.50
N ASN A 111 -1.08 -14.32 10.21
CA ASN A 111 -2.21 -13.57 10.73
C ASN A 111 -3.16 -14.51 11.50
N PRO A 112 -3.10 -14.52 12.84
CA PRO A 112 -4.17 -15.10 13.65
C PRO A 112 -5.46 -14.34 13.40
N MET A 113 -6.51 -15.05 12.98
CA MET A 113 -7.82 -14.43 12.82
C MET A 113 -8.45 -14.23 14.21
N THR A 114 -8.66 -12.96 14.59
CA THR A 114 -9.17 -12.54 15.90
C THR A 114 -10.44 -13.31 16.27
N ASP A 115 -10.52 -13.78 17.52
CA ASP A 115 -11.64 -14.54 18.08
C ASP A 115 -11.96 -15.86 17.36
N THR A 116 -11.02 -16.38 16.56
CA THR A 116 -11.16 -17.67 15.88
C THR A 116 -10.03 -18.63 16.24
N GLN A 117 -10.14 -19.87 15.77
CA GLN A 117 -9.10 -20.90 15.81
C GLN A 117 -8.36 -21.02 14.46
N ILE A 118 -8.45 -19.99 13.63
CA ILE A 118 -7.91 -19.99 12.26
C ILE A 118 -6.62 -19.16 12.24
N LEU A 119 -5.59 -19.77 11.69
CA LEU A 119 -4.33 -19.12 11.36
C LEU A 119 -4.23 -18.99 9.84
N GLU A 120 -4.08 -17.76 9.36
CA GLU A 120 -3.77 -17.51 7.96
C GLU A 120 -2.26 -17.33 7.79
N ILE A 121 -1.69 -18.13 6.90
CA ILE A 121 -0.29 -18.04 6.49
C ILE A 121 -0.29 -17.55 5.06
N SER A 122 0.36 -16.42 4.82
CA SER A 122 0.42 -15.79 3.51
C SER A 122 1.86 -15.55 3.09
N TYR A 123 2.15 -15.78 1.81
CA TYR A 123 3.47 -15.60 1.24
C TYR A 123 3.39 -14.84 -0.08
N GLN A 124 4.24 -13.83 -0.23
CA GLN A 124 4.27 -12.98 -1.41
C GLN A 124 5.53 -13.20 -2.23
N ASN A 125 5.39 -13.46 -3.52
CA ASN A 125 6.52 -13.55 -4.44
C ASN A 125 6.15 -13.03 -5.85
N LYS A 126 7.16 -12.69 -6.64
CA LYS A 126 7.01 -12.30 -8.05
C LYS A 126 6.65 -13.50 -8.93
N ASP A 127 7.09 -14.70 -8.55
CA ASP A 127 6.76 -15.94 -9.24
C ASP A 127 5.60 -16.66 -8.53
N LYS A 128 4.52 -16.90 -9.28
CA LYS A 128 3.30 -17.56 -8.78
C LYS A 128 3.53 -19.00 -8.31
N VAL A 129 4.36 -19.74 -9.05
CA VAL A 129 4.64 -21.15 -8.78
C VAL A 129 5.56 -21.27 -7.58
N LEU A 130 6.61 -20.43 -7.53
CA LEU A 130 7.48 -20.37 -6.37
C LEU A 130 6.71 -19.98 -5.11
N ALA A 131 5.82 -18.98 -5.19
CA ALA A 131 5.02 -18.55 -4.05
C ALA A 131 4.19 -19.70 -3.46
N LYS A 132 3.54 -20.47 -4.34
CA LYS A 132 2.75 -21.63 -3.94
C LYS A 132 3.63 -22.71 -3.31
N ASN A 133 4.74 -23.08 -3.95
CA ASN A 133 5.60 -24.16 -3.48
C ASN A 133 6.23 -23.84 -2.12
N VAL A 134 6.69 -22.60 -1.93
CA VAL A 134 7.21 -22.13 -0.65
C VAL A 134 6.14 -22.22 0.44
N LEU A 135 4.93 -21.72 0.18
CA LEU A 135 3.88 -21.73 1.19
C LEU A 135 3.43 -23.14 1.56
N VAL A 136 3.33 -24.05 0.59
CA VAL A 136 3.03 -25.46 0.84
C VAL A 136 4.13 -26.09 1.69
N ALA A 137 5.40 -25.93 1.30
CA ALA A 137 6.54 -26.48 2.04
C ALA A 137 6.58 -25.99 3.49
N VAL A 138 6.40 -24.68 3.71
CA VAL A 138 6.38 -24.09 5.06
C VAL A 138 5.18 -24.59 5.87
N THR A 139 4.01 -24.75 5.25
CA THR A 139 2.82 -25.27 5.93
C THR A 139 3.01 -26.73 6.33
N ASP A 140 3.58 -27.56 5.44
CA ASP A 140 3.79 -28.98 5.70
C ASP A 140 4.82 -29.20 6.82
N GLU A 141 5.93 -28.45 6.80
CA GLU A 141 6.93 -28.50 7.88
C GLU A 141 6.34 -28.03 9.21
N PHE A 142 5.53 -26.96 9.20
CA PHE A 142 4.82 -26.52 10.40
C PHE A 142 3.87 -27.58 10.96
N ILE A 143 3.11 -28.27 10.12
CA ILE A 143 2.21 -29.35 10.57
C ILE A 143 3.01 -30.50 11.18
N LYS A 144 4.19 -30.80 10.64
CA LYS A 144 5.10 -31.83 11.17
C LYS A 144 5.66 -31.41 12.54
N GLU A 145 6.27 -30.23 12.67
CA GLU A 145 6.82 -29.76 13.95
C GLU A 145 5.75 -29.54 15.02
N SER A 146 4.57 -29.04 14.64
CA SER A 146 3.48 -28.80 15.60
C SER A 146 2.98 -30.09 16.28
N LYS A 147 3.00 -31.23 15.58
CA LYS A 147 2.65 -32.54 16.15
C LYS A 147 3.67 -33.01 17.18
N GLU A 148 4.95 -32.70 16.99
CA GLU A 148 6.02 -33.06 17.92
C GLU A 148 5.96 -32.20 19.20
N LEU A 149 5.66 -30.91 19.05
CA LEU A 149 5.65 -29.95 20.16
C LEU A 149 4.37 -30.02 21.00
N ILE A 150 3.21 -30.30 20.38
CA ILE A 150 1.92 -30.31 21.06
C ILE A 150 1.14 -31.58 20.70
N PRO A 151 1.41 -32.71 21.37
CA PRO A 151 0.82 -34.01 21.02
C PRO A 151 -0.71 -34.08 21.13
N ASN A 152 -1.34 -33.15 21.84
CA ASN A 152 -2.81 -33.07 21.98
C ASN A 152 -3.46 -31.98 21.10
N GLY A 153 -2.66 -31.25 20.31
CA GLY A 153 -3.11 -30.18 19.41
C GLY A 153 -3.20 -30.71 17.99
N THR A 154 -4.35 -30.55 17.35
CA THR A 154 -4.55 -30.86 15.94
C THR A 154 -4.49 -29.60 15.10
N VAL A 155 -3.65 -29.67 14.07
CA VAL A 155 -3.47 -28.65 13.06
C VAL A 155 -3.99 -29.22 11.74
N LYS A 156 -5.02 -28.62 11.16
CA LYS A 156 -5.67 -29.10 9.95
C LYS A 156 -5.76 -27.99 8.91
N VAL A 157 -5.32 -28.26 7.69
CA VAL A 157 -5.51 -27.33 6.56
C VAL A 157 -7.01 -27.30 6.20
N ILE A 158 -7.61 -26.12 6.28
CA ILE A 158 -9.01 -25.89 5.89
C ILE A 158 -9.11 -25.20 4.52
N GLU A 159 -8.05 -24.47 4.13
CA GLU A 159 -7.93 -23.84 2.82
C GLU A 159 -6.48 -24.01 2.35
N SER A 160 -6.28 -24.75 1.26
CA SER A 160 -4.95 -25.02 0.71
C SER A 160 -4.48 -23.91 -0.23
N ALA A 161 -3.17 -23.70 -0.29
CA ALA A 161 -2.50 -22.79 -1.22
C ALA A 161 -2.94 -23.01 -2.69
N GLN A 162 -3.61 -22.02 -3.28
CA GLN A 162 -3.99 -22.02 -4.70
C GLN A 162 -3.09 -21.11 -5.53
N LEU A 163 -3.01 -21.36 -6.84
CA LEU A 163 -2.23 -20.49 -7.72
C LEU A 163 -2.95 -19.14 -7.86
N PRO A 164 -2.29 -18.01 -7.55
CA PRO A 164 -2.93 -16.72 -7.54
C PRO A 164 -3.22 -16.25 -8.97
N GLN A 165 -4.46 -15.83 -9.21
CA GLN A 165 -4.88 -15.35 -10.53
C GLN A 165 -4.43 -13.90 -10.74
N GLU A 166 -4.67 -13.05 -9.76
CA GLU A 166 -4.40 -11.62 -9.81
C GLU A 166 -3.22 -11.23 -8.89
N PRO A 167 -2.43 -10.22 -9.26
CA PRO A 167 -1.38 -9.68 -8.40
C PRO A 167 -1.98 -8.78 -7.31
N VAL A 168 -1.42 -8.84 -6.10
CA VAL A 168 -1.81 -7.97 -4.97
C VAL A 168 -1.12 -6.59 -5.02
N SER A 169 -0.04 -6.47 -5.79
CA SER A 169 0.72 -5.24 -5.94
C SER A 169 1.35 -5.18 -7.35
N PRO A 170 1.47 -3.97 -7.94
CA PRO A 170 1.01 -2.67 -7.42
C PRO A 170 -0.50 -2.44 -7.60
N ASN A 171 -1.13 -1.75 -6.65
CA ASN A 171 -2.52 -1.30 -6.75
C ASN A 171 -2.64 -0.12 -7.73
N LYS A 172 -2.69 -0.44 -9.03
CA LYS A 172 -2.64 0.53 -10.13
C LYS A 172 -3.66 1.67 -9.99
N LYS A 173 -4.91 1.34 -9.62
CA LYS A 173 -6.00 2.32 -9.45
C LYS A 173 -5.70 3.30 -8.31
N THR A 174 -5.29 2.77 -7.15
CA THR A 174 -4.95 3.57 -5.97
C THR A 174 -3.73 4.45 -6.23
N ASN A 175 -2.68 3.91 -6.86
CA ASN A 175 -1.47 4.66 -7.17
C ASN A 175 -1.75 5.83 -8.12
N ILE A 176 -2.58 5.62 -9.15
CA ILE A 176 -3.00 6.69 -10.07
C ILE A 176 -3.83 7.75 -9.34
N ALA A 177 -4.78 7.34 -8.49
CA ALA A 177 -5.59 8.28 -7.72
C ALA A 177 -4.73 9.15 -6.78
N ILE A 178 -3.77 8.53 -6.09
CA ILE A 178 -2.80 9.24 -5.24
C ILE A 178 -1.94 10.18 -6.09
N ALA A 179 -1.41 9.73 -7.22
CA ALA A 179 -0.61 10.56 -8.12
C ALA A 179 -1.38 11.76 -8.65
N CYS A 180 -2.66 11.58 -8.99
CA CYS A 180 -3.52 12.66 -9.45
C CYS A 180 -3.77 13.68 -8.34
N LEU A 181 -4.04 13.22 -7.11
CA LEU A 181 -4.28 14.10 -5.96
C LEU A 181 -3.02 14.88 -5.59
N VAL A 182 -1.87 14.20 -5.48
CA VAL A 182 -0.58 14.82 -5.19
C VAL A 182 -0.19 15.79 -6.31
N GLY A 183 -0.36 15.37 -7.57
CA GLY A 183 -0.09 16.21 -8.74
C GLY A 183 -0.95 17.47 -8.78
N PHE A 184 -2.22 17.38 -8.36
CA PHE A 184 -3.13 18.52 -8.26
C PHE A 184 -2.68 19.52 -7.19
N ILE A 185 -2.30 19.03 -6.00
CA ILE A 185 -1.76 19.87 -4.93
C ILE A 185 -0.48 20.58 -5.38
N ILE A 186 0.45 19.85 -6.01
CA ILE A 186 1.69 20.42 -6.55
C ILE A 186 1.39 21.44 -7.66
N GLY A 187 0.40 21.15 -8.51
CA GLY A 187 -0.07 22.05 -9.55
C GLY A 187 -0.58 23.37 -8.98
N ILE A 188 -1.42 23.32 -7.93
CA ILE A 188 -1.90 24.52 -7.22
C ILE A 188 -0.72 25.28 -6.61
N ALA A 189 0.15 24.60 -5.88
CA ALA A 189 1.31 25.22 -5.24
C ALA A 189 2.21 25.92 -6.27
N THR A 190 2.43 25.29 -7.42
CA THR A 190 3.22 25.85 -8.51
C THR A 190 2.51 27.04 -9.17
N ALA A 191 1.19 26.98 -9.35
CA ALA A 191 0.41 28.10 -9.89
C ALA A 191 0.46 29.33 -8.96
N LEU A 192 0.35 29.12 -7.65
CA LEU A 192 0.50 30.19 -6.65
C LEU A 192 1.93 30.72 -6.60
N PHE A 193 2.93 29.84 -6.66
CA PHE A 193 4.34 30.24 -6.69
C PHE A 193 4.68 31.07 -7.93
N MET A 194 4.16 30.68 -9.11
CA MET A 194 4.32 31.45 -10.35
C MET A 194 3.67 32.82 -10.26
N GLU A 195 2.52 32.94 -9.59
CA GLU A 195 1.87 34.24 -9.37
C GLU A 195 2.62 35.08 -8.33
N TYR A 196 3.19 34.44 -7.29
CA TYR A 196 4.02 35.12 -6.30
C TYR A 196 5.30 35.71 -6.90
N MET A 197 5.90 35.04 -7.89
CA MET A 197 7.06 35.55 -8.63
C MET A 197 6.70 36.51 -9.77
N ASP A 198 5.41 36.74 -10.03
CA ASP A 198 4.95 37.65 -11.07
C ASP A 198 4.89 39.09 -10.51
N ASP A 199 5.99 39.83 -10.65
CA ASP A 199 6.12 41.23 -10.21
C ASP A 199 5.34 42.24 -11.10
N THR A 200 4.38 41.78 -11.90
CA THR A 200 3.62 42.64 -12.82
C THR A 200 2.53 43.43 -12.09
N LEU A 201 2.49 44.75 -12.29
CA LEU A 201 1.39 45.61 -11.86
C LEU A 201 0.17 45.39 -12.76
N LYS A 202 -0.86 44.71 -12.26
CA LYS A 202 -2.03 44.31 -13.06
C LYS A 202 -3.22 45.24 -12.91
N THR A 203 -3.26 46.05 -11.84
CA THR A 203 -4.36 46.98 -11.59
C THR A 203 -3.90 48.43 -11.51
N LYS A 204 -4.85 49.35 -11.80
CA LYS A 204 -4.67 50.79 -11.64
C LYS A 204 -4.23 51.13 -10.21
N GLU A 205 -4.93 50.57 -9.22
CA GLU A 205 -4.67 50.82 -7.79
C GLU A 205 -3.29 50.35 -7.35
N GLN A 206 -2.83 49.18 -7.84
CA GLN A 206 -1.47 48.70 -7.61
C GLN A 206 -0.41 49.67 -8.18
N THR A 207 -0.70 50.23 -9.36
CA THR A 207 0.20 51.16 -10.05
C THR A 207 0.28 52.52 -9.35
N GLU A 208 -0.86 53.11 -8.98
CA GLU A 208 -0.92 54.41 -8.29
C GLU A 208 -0.26 54.35 -6.91
N LYS A 209 -0.44 53.24 -6.19
CA LYS A 209 0.10 53.05 -4.84
C LYS A 209 1.62 52.88 -4.83
N ILE A 210 2.19 52.15 -5.80
CA ILE A 210 3.63 51.89 -5.87
C ILE A 210 4.38 53.08 -6.48
N MET A 211 3.81 53.71 -7.50
CA MET A 211 4.44 54.83 -8.19
C MET A 211 4.16 56.18 -7.51
N GLU A 212 3.25 56.23 -6.53
CA GLU A 212 2.75 57.45 -5.88
C GLU A 212 2.27 58.54 -6.86
N LEU A 213 1.86 58.11 -8.06
CA LEU A 213 1.45 58.99 -9.16
C LEU A 213 0.03 58.61 -9.61
N PRO A 214 -0.83 59.60 -9.88
CA PRO A 214 -2.18 59.33 -10.38
C PRO A 214 -2.12 58.77 -11.81
N VAL A 215 -2.88 57.72 -12.08
CA VAL A 215 -3.02 57.15 -13.42
C VAL A 215 -3.91 58.07 -14.26
N ILE A 216 -3.29 58.72 -15.25
CA ILE A 216 -3.93 59.75 -16.10
C ILE A 216 -4.80 59.12 -17.20
N GLY A 217 -4.58 57.85 -17.53
CA GLY A 217 -5.39 57.14 -18.53
C GLY A 217 -5.05 55.66 -18.62
N ILE A 218 -6.04 54.86 -19.04
CA ILE A 218 -5.88 53.43 -19.32
C ILE A 218 -6.04 53.26 -20.83
N ILE A 219 -5.05 52.65 -21.49
CA ILE A 219 -5.15 52.30 -22.90
C ILE A 219 -5.79 50.90 -22.97
N PRO A 220 -7.02 50.74 -23.48
CA PRO A 220 -7.65 49.44 -23.60
C PRO A 220 -6.92 48.61 -24.66
N CYS A 221 -6.54 47.38 -24.30
CA CYS A 221 -5.98 46.44 -25.25
C CYS A 221 -7.12 45.85 -26.09
N VAL A 222 -7.23 46.28 -27.35
CA VAL A 222 -8.25 45.77 -28.28
C VAL A 222 -7.67 44.57 -29.02
N GLU A 223 -8.15 43.37 -28.71
CA GLU A 223 -7.76 42.14 -29.40
C GLU A 223 -8.38 42.12 -30.80
N LYS A 224 -7.56 41.97 -31.84
CA LYS A 224 -8.00 42.04 -33.24
C LYS A 224 -8.50 40.64 -33.65
N ASN A 225 -9.81 40.53 -33.89
CA ASN A 225 -10.46 39.33 -34.45
C ASN A 225 -9.83 38.87 -35.75
#